data_AF-A0ABD0ZC05-F1
#
_entry.id   AF-A0ABD0ZC05-F1
#
_cell.length_a   1.000
_cell.length_b   1.000
_cell.length_c   1.000
_cell.angle_alpha   90.00
_cell.angle_beta   90.00
_cell.angle_gamma   90.00
#
_symmetry.space_group_name_H-M   'P 1'
#
loop_
_entity.id
_entity.type
_entity.pdbx_description
1 polymer ?
#
loop_
_entity_poly.entity_id
_entity_poly.type
_entity_poly.pdbx_seq_one_letter_code
_entity_poly.pdbx_strand_id
1 'polypeptide(L)'
;MDKGREFNNAKVRTLLKEFRVDAHLTTPGHPRSHGTVERLHSTITEHLRLLKLDRGLRIRVGDTTWVKNWYRRRKEDKKFVGPFRVVRKLTRFRVRVQDVATGRVRVVHVNETRVPRSGEADVLV
;
A
#
# COMPACT_ATOMS: atom_id res chain seq x y z
N MET A 1 17.00 -18.46 5.42
CA MET A 1 15.53 -18.31 5.65
C MET A 1 15.27 -17.83 7.06
N ASP A 2 14.14 -17.17 7.30
CA ASP A 2 13.73 -16.85 8.67
C ASP A 2 13.28 -18.13 9.42
N LYS A 3 13.33 -18.12 10.75
CA LYS A 3 12.90 -19.24 11.61
C LYS A 3 11.38 -19.35 11.77
N GLY A 4 10.62 -18.83 10.81
CA GLY A 4 9.17 -18.96 10.78
C GLY A 4 8.75 -20.44 10.88
N ARG A 5 7.63 -20.69 11.58
CA ARG A 5 7.13 -22.06 11.81
C ARG A 5 6.89 -22.84 10.51
N GLU A 6 6.59 -22.13 9.43
CA GLU A 6 6.37 -22.70 8.10
C GLU A 6 7.66 -23.29 7.49
N PHE A 7 8.81 -22.68 7.74
CA PHE A 7 10.10 -23.11 7.20
C PHE A 7 10.86 -24.06 8.14
N ASN A 8 10.52 -24.05 9.43
CA ASN A 8 11.11 -24.93 10.44
C ASN A 8 10.26 -26.19 10.70
N ASN A 9 9.90 -26.92 9.64
CA ASN A 9 9.15 -28.18 9.73
C ASN A 9 10.04 -29.38 9.32
N ALA A 10 9.80 -30.53 9.95
CA ALA A 10 10.43 -31.81 9.58
C ALA A 10 10.27 -32.15 8.09
N LYS A 11 9.11 -31.84 7.48
CA LYS A 11 8.88 -32.06 6.03
C LYS A 11 9.84 -31.25 5.17
N VAL A 12 9.97 -29.96 5.47
CA VAL A 12 10.85 -29.03 4.73
C VAL A 12 12.32 -29.45 4.89
N ARG A 13 12.73 -29.85 6.09
CA ARG A 13 14.10 -30.36 6.35
C ARG A 13 14.40 -31.65 5.60
N THR A 14 13.43 -32.54 5.46
CA THR A 14 13.59 -33.81 4.72
C THR A 14 13.75 -33.52 3.23
N LEU A 15 12.91 -32.64 2.68
CA LEU A 15 13.00 -32.18 1.29
C LEU A 15 14.37 -31.53 1.00
N LEU A 16 14.82 -30.60 1.84
CA LEU A 16 16.11 -29.93 1.64
C LEU A 16 17.29 -30.89 1.64
N LYS A 17 17.25 -31.94 2.48
CA LYS A 17 18.26 -33.00 2.51
C LYS A 17 18.25 -33.85 1.24
N GLU A 18 17.06 -34.22 0.77
CA GLU A 18 16.87 -35.01 -0.46
C GLU A 18 17.44 -34.27 -1.69
N PHE A 19 17.19 -32.97 -1.78
CA PHE A 19 17.70 -32.12 -2.85
C PHE A 19 19.13 -31.61 -2.62
N ARG A 20 19.80 -32.05 -1.54
CA ARG A 20 21.17 -31.64 -1.16
C ARG A 20 21.35 -30.12 -1.10
N VAL A 21 20.34 -29.41 -0.58
CA VAL A 21 20.35 -27.96 -0.41
C VAL A 21 20.70 -27.61 1.04
N ASP A 22 21.82 -26.95 1.24
CA ASP A 22 22.23 -26.44 2.55
C ASP A 22 21.41 -25.20 2.94
N ALA A 23 20.42 -25.41 3.80
CA ALA A 23 19.55 -24.35 4.27
C ALA A 23 20.15 -23.60 5.46
N HIS A 24 20.65 -22.38 5.22
CA HIS A 24 21.07 -21.47 6.28
C HIS A 24 19.86 -20.73 6.88
N LEU A 25 19.57 -21.01 8.15
CA LEU A 25 18.58 -20.25 8.94
C LEU A 25 19.25 -19.05 9.59
N THR A 26 18.63 -17.88 9.49
CA THR A 26 19.16 -16.67 10.10
C THR A 26 19.01 -16.68 11.62
N THR A 27 19.89 -15.95 12.31
CA THR A 27 19.84 -15.78 13.76
C THR A 27 18.50 -15.14 14.18
N PRO A 28 17.85 -15.63 15.25
CA PRO A 28 16.60 -15.03 15.73
C PRO A 28 16.79 -13.54 16.04
N GLY A 29 15.86 -12.70 15.61
CA GLY A 29 15.88 -11.27 15.92
C GLY A 29 16.84 -10.41 15.11
N HIS A 30 17.44 -10.93 14.02
CA HIS A 30 18.31 -10.15 13.14
C HIS A 30 17.76 -10.00 11.71
N PRO A 31 16.81 -9.07 11.47
CA PRO A 31 16.15 -8.88 10.16
C PRO A 31 17.10 -8.45 9.03
N ARG A 32 18.25 -7.83 9.37
CA ARG A 32 19.24 -7.35 8.38
C ARG A 32 19.87 -8.44 7.52
N SER A 33 19.83 -9.70 7.93
CA SER A 33 20.35 -10.82 7.12
C SER A 33 19.47 -11.17 5.90
N HIS A 34 18.25 -10.63 5.80
CA HIS A 34 17.31 -10.85 4.68
C HIS A 34 17.12 -9.63 3.76
N GLY A 35 18.03 -8.65 3.82
CA GLY A 35 17.85 -7.37 3.14
C GLY A 35 17.62 -7.46 1.61
N THR A 36 18.06 -8.53 0.93
CA THR A 36 17.75 -8.75 -0.49
C THR A 36 16.30 -9.18 -0.71
N VAL A 37 15.76 -10.06 0.14
CA VAL A 37 14.36 -10.52 0.06
C VAL A 37 13.41 -9.40 0.48
N GLU A 38 13.75 -8.62 1.51
CA GLU A 38 12.96 -7.45 1.92
C GLU A 38 12.90 -6.38 0.81
N ARG A 39 14.03 -6.14 0.13
CA ARG A 39 14.10 -5.26 -1.04
C ARG A 39 13.23 -5.80 -2.18
N LEU A 40 13.33 -7.09 -2.50
CA LEU A 40 12.51 -7.73 -3.52
C LEU A 40 11.01 -7.60 -3.18
N HIS A 41 10.63 -7.83 -1.93
CA HIS A 41 9.25 -7.69 -1.47
C HIS A 41 8.72 -6.26 -1.68
N SER A 42 9.55 -5.26 -1.39
CA SER A 42 9.23 -3.85 -1.65
C SER A 42 9.04 -3.58 -3.15
N THR A 43 9.93 -4.13 -3.99
CA THR A 43 9.85 -4.01 -5.46
C THR A 43 8.57 -4.65 -6.01
N ILE A 44 8.24 -5.88 -5.59
CA ILE A 44 7.04 -6.60 -6.05
C ILE A 44 5.78 -5.84 -5.61
N THR A 45 5.75 -5.37 -4.38
CA THR A 45 4.62 -4.60 -3.84
C THR A 45 4.38 -3.32 -4.66
N GLU A 46 5.45 -2.63 -5.05
CA GLU A 46 5.34 -1.45 -5.89
C GLU A 46 4.88 -1.80 -7.32
N HIS A 47 5.40 -2.86 -7.94
CA HIS A 47 4.94 -3.29 -9.26
C HIS A 47 3.45 -3.65 -9.25
N LEU A 48 2.99 -4.38 -8.23
CA LEU A 48 1.58 -4.69 -8.07
C LEU A 48 0.73 -3.43 -7.89
N ARG A 49 1.25 -2.44 -7.15
CA ARG A 49 0.59 -1.14 -6.98
C ARG A 49 0.45 -0.43 -8.32
N LEU A 50 1.51 -0.37 -9.13
CA LEU A 50 1.51 0.26 -10.44
C LEU A 50 0.52 -0.43 -11.41
N LEU A 51 0.49 -1.76 -11.43
CA LEU A 51 -0.45 -2.53 -12.26
C LEU A 51 -1.92 -2.27 -11.87
N LYS A 52 -2.21 -2.19 -10.57
CA LYS A 52 -3.56 -1.86 -10.08
C LYS A 52 -3.98 -0.43 -10.45
N LEU A 53 -3.04 0.50 -10.48
CA LEU A 53 -3.29 1.89 -10.91
C LEU A 53 -3.56 1.97 -12.42
N ASP A 54 -2.76 1.26 -13.21
CA ASP A 54 -2.90 1.25 -14.67
C ASP A 54 -4.25 0.70 -15.14
N ARG A 55 -4.69 -0.41 -14.52
CA ARG A 55 -6.02 -0.99 -14.78
C ARG A 55 -7.18 -0.14 -14.27
N GLY A 56 -6.92 1.05 -13.71
CA GLY A 56 -7.95 1.94 -13.18
C GLY A 56 -8.76 1.35 -12.03
N LEU A 57 -8.28 0.25 -11.43
CA LEU A 57 -9.00 -0.60 -10.47
C LEU A 57 -9.28 0.08 -9.12
N ARG A 58 -8.74 1.28 -8.89
CA ARG A 58 -8.70 1.90 -7.56
C ARG A 58 -9.49 3.19 -7.42
N ILE A 59 -9.71 3.93 -8.50
CA ILE A 59 -10.38 5.24 -8.47
C ILE A 59 -11.17 5.40 -9.77
N ARG A 60 -12.47 5.69 -9.68
CA ARG A 60 -13.34 6.05 -10.80
C ARG A 60 -13.70 7.54 -10.72
N VAL A 61 -14.06 8.10 -11.86
CA VAL A 61 -14.63 9.45 -11.89
C VAL A 61 -15.99 9.41 -11.21
N GLY A 62 -16.24 10.35 -10.31
CA GLY A 62 -17.43 10.38 -9.46
C GLY A 62 -17.22 9.83 -8.04
N ASP A 63 -16.15 9.06 -7.79
CA ASP A 63 -15.88 8.50 -6.46
C ASP A 63 -15.59 9.58 -5.41
N THR A 64 -16.01 9.33 -4.17
CA THR A 64 -15.64 10.13 -3.00
C THR A 64 -14.30 9.65 -2.45
N THR A 65 -13.35 10.58 -2.28
CA THR A 65 -12.00 10.32 -1.80
C THR A 65 -11.57 11.36 -0.77
N TRP A 66 -10.60 10.99 0.07
CA TRP A 66 -9.92 11.91 0.98
C TRP A 66 -8.49 12.13 0.49
N VAL A 67 -7.95 13.32 0.72
CA VAL A 67 -6.60 13.72 0.31
C VAL A 67 -5.73 13.82 1.56
N LYS A 68 -4.48 13.36 1.48
CA LYS A 68 -3.51 13.48 2.57
C LYS A 68 -3.39 14.94 3.04
N ASN A 69 -3.44 15.14 4.35
CA ASN A 69 -3.25 16.46 4.93
C ASN A 69 -1.76 16.81 5.02
N TRP A 70 -1.26 17.61 4.09
CA TRP A 70 0.13 18.10 4.09
C TRP A 70 0.40 19.16 5.17
N TYR A 71 -0.64 19.75 5.76
CA TYR A 71 -0.52 20.71 6.86
C TYR A 71 -0.53 20.07 8.25
N ARG A 72 -0.58 18.73 8.31
CA ARG A 72 -0.53 17.98 9.55
C ARG A 72 0.79 18.25 10.27
N ARG A 73 0.73 18.86 11.46
CA ARG A 73 1.90 19.17 12.29
C ARG A 73 1.92 18.35 13.57
N ARG A 74 0.74 18.00 14.08
CA ARG A 74 0.55 17.26 15.33
C ARG A 74 -0.06 15.89 15.08
N LYS A 75 -0.01 15.03 16.10
CA LYS A 75 -0.55 13.66 15.99
C LYS A 75 -2.08 13.68 15.99
N GLU A 76 -2.69 14.61 16.72
CA GLU A 76 -4.14 14.82 16.80
C GLU A 76 -4.76 15.36 15.49
N ASP A 77 -3.97 16.03 14.66
CA ASP A 77 -4.43 16.55 13.38
C ASP A 77 -4.93 15.41 12.46
N LYS A 78 -6.08 15.63 11.81
CA LYS A 78 -6.64 14.67 10.84
C LYS A 78 -5.61 14.36 9.75
N LYS A 79 -5.27 13.07 9.59
CA LYS A 79 -4.28 12.58 8.62
C LYS A 79 -4.72 12.80 7.17
N PHE A 80 -6.02 12.81 6.92
CA PHE A 80 -6.62 13.07 5.62
C PHE A 80 -7.72 14.12 5.75
N VAL A 81 -7.84 14.97 4.74
CA VAL A 81 -8.87 15.99 4.58
C VAL A 81 -9.84 15.56 3.48
N GLY A 82 -11.08 16.01 3.57
CA GLY A 82 -12.14 15.66 2.64
C GLY A 82 -13.51 15.89 3.27
N PRO A 83 -14.59 15.48 2.59
CA PRO A 83 -14.63 14.64 1.39
C PRO A 83 -14.37 15.41 0.07
N PHE A 84 -13.73 14.75 -0.90
CA PHE A 84 -13.56 15.25 -2.27
C PHE A 84 -14.22 14.31 -3.28
N ARG A 85 -14.77 14.84 -4.36
CA ARG A 85 -15.25 14.08 -5.51
C ARG A 85 -14.20 14.06 -6.62
N VAL A 86 -13.94 12.89 -7.20
CA VAL A 86 -13.01 12.76 -8.34
C VAL A 86 -13.69 13.28 -9.61
N VAL A 87 -13.20 14.38 -10.17
CA VAL A 87 -13.79 15.03 -11.36
C VAL A 87 -13.27 14.41 -12.65
N ARG A 88 -11.96 14.18 -12.74
CA ARG A 88 -11.35 13.49 -13.89
C ARG A 88 -9.99 12.92 -13.56
N LYS A 89 -9.59 11.91 -14.34
CA LYS A 89 -8.20 11.44 -14.40
C LYS A 89 -7.43 12.30 -15.38
N LEU A 90 -6.29 12.86 -14.96
CA LEU A 90 -5.43 13.67 -15.83
C LEU A 90 -4.34 12.80 -16.46
N THR A 91 -3.69 11.97 -15.64
CA THR A 91 -2.69 11.00 -16.06
C THR A 91 -2.87 9.70 -15.28
N ARG A 92 -2.02 8.69 -15.52
CA ARG A 92 -1.99 7.45 -14.73
C ARG A 92 -1.87 7.70 -13.22
N PHE A 93 -1.19 8.77 -12.83
CA PHE A 93 -0.86 9.05 -11.43
C PHE A 93 -1.45 10.34 -10.86
N ARG A 94 -2.08 11.18 -11.69
CA ARG A 94 -2.70 12.43 -11.25
C ARG A 94 -4.19 12.44 -11.50
N VAL A 95 -4.93 12.83 -10.48
CA VAL A 95 -6.38 13.00 -10.53
C VAL A 95 -6.76 14.41 -10.13
N ARG A 96 -7.79 14.93 -10.78
CA ARG A 96 -8.42 16.20 -10.42
C ARG A 96 -9.57 15.89 -9.48
N VAL A 97 -9.52 16.47 -8.28
CA VAL A 97 -10.54 16.29 -7.25
C VAL A 97 -11.14 17.63 -6.87
N GLN A 98 -12.43 17.62 -6.56
CA GLN A 98 -13.19 18.80 -6.16
C GLN A 98 -13.70 18.61 -4.74
N ASP A 99 -13.50 19.62 -3.91
CA ASP A 99 -13.99 19.65 -2.54
C ASP A 99 -15.52 19.67 -2.55
N VAL A 100 -16.15 18.74 -1.81
CA VAL A 100 -17.62 18.64 -1.79
C VAL A 100 -18.25 19.80 -1.03
N ALA A 101 -17.57 20.37 -0.03
CA ALA A 101 -18.08 21.47 0.78
C ALA A 101 -17.83 22.83 0.13
N THR A 102 -16.62 23.07 -0.39
CA THR A 102 -16.21 24.38 -0.90
C THR A 102 -16.22 24.51 -2.42
N GLY A 103 -16.39 23.40 -3.15
CA GLY A 103 -16.31 23.37 -4.61
C GLY A 103 -14.91 23.63 -5.18
N ARG A 104 -13.88 23.86 -4.34
CA ARG A 104 -12.51 24.12 -4.75
C ARG A 104 -11.90 22.90 -5.43
N VAL A 105 -11.26 23.13 -6.58
CA VAL A 105 -10.66 22.06 -7.37
C VAL A 105 -9.15 22.02 -7.17
N ARG A 106 -8.59 20.82 -7.00
CA ARG A 106 -7.15 20.60 -6.88
C ARG A 106 -6.71 19.39 -7.69
N VAL A 107 -5.43 19.36 -8.05
CA VAL A 107 -4.79 18.20 -8.69
C VAL A 107 -3.92 17.52 -7.67
N VAL A 108 -4.12 16.22 -7.49
CA VAL A 108 -3.41 15.42 -6.48
C VAL A 108 -2.86 14.15 -7.10
N HIS A 109 -1.75 13.67 -6.53
CA HIS A 109 -1.21 12.38 -6.90
C HIS A 109 -2.11 11.27 -6.32
N VAL A 110 -2.34 10.19 -7.09
CA VAL A 110 -3.21 9.08 -6.65
C VAL A 110 -2.72 8.45 -5.34
N ASN A 111 -1.41 8.43 -5.11
CA ASN A 111 -0.84 7.94 -3.84
C ASN A 111 -1.17 8.81 -2.61
N GLU A 112 -1.57 10.06 -2.81
CA GLU A 112 -2.00 10.97 -1.75
C GLU A 112 -3.51 10.89 -1.50
N THR A 113 -4.23 10.13 -2.33
CA THR A 113 -5.66 9.93 -2.19
C THR A 113 -5.98 8.62 -1.49
N ARG A 114 -6.99 8.64 -0.63
CA ARG A 114 -7.58 7.47 0.02
C ARG A 114 -9.04 7.37 -0.40
N VAL A 115 -9.35 6.33 -1.17
CA VAL A 115 -10.73 5.90 -1.42
C VAL A 115 -11.12 4.92 -0.31
N PRO A 116 -12.22 5.15 0.42
CA PRO A 116 -12.73 4.16 1.36
C PRO A 116 -13.16 2.92 0.58
N ARG A 117 -12.89 1.74 1.13
CA ARG A 117 -13.47 0.51 0.55
C ARG A 117 -14.97 0.56 0.80
N SER A 118 -15.77 0.02 -0.12
CA SER A 118 -17.22 -0.10 0.01
C SER A 118 -17.55 -0.70 1.40
N GLY A 119 -18.09 0.12 2.32
CA GLY A 119 -18.41 -0.26 3.70
C GLY A 119 -17.60 0.42 4.83
N GLU A 120 -16.59 1.24 4.53
CA GLU A 120 -15.72 1.89 5.57
C GLU A 120 -15.97 3.40 5.73
N ALA A 121 -17.06 3.93 5.16
CA ALA A 121 -17.34 5.36 5.11
C ALA A 121 -17.72 5.99 6.46
N ASP A 122 -18.20 5.19 7.42
CA ASP A 122 -18.76 5.68 8.70
C ASP A 122 -17.74 5.93 9.82
N VAL A 123 -16.46 5.57 9.64
CA VAL A 123 -15.46 5.64 10.74
C VAL A 123 -14.59 6.92 10.69
N LEU A 124 -14.93 7.89 9.85
CA LEU A 124 -14.08 9.08 9.59
C LEU A 124 -14.72 10.43 9.91
N VAL A 125 -15.86 10.44 10.62
CA VAL A 125 -16.48 11.68 11.14
C VAL A 125 -15.70 12.16 12.37
#